data_AF-A0A1W6LKF0-F1
#
_entry.id   AF-A0A1W6LKF0-F1
#
_cell.length_a   1.000
_cell.length_b   1.000
_cell.length_c   1.000
_cell.angle_alpha   90.00
_cell.angle_beta   90.00
_cell.angle_gamma   90.00
#
_symmetry.space_group_name_H-M   'P 1'
#
loop_
_entity.id
_entity.type
_entity.pdbx_description
1 polymer ?
#
loop_
_entity_poly.entity_id
_entity_poly.type
_entity_poly.pdbx_seq_one_letter_code
_entity_poly.pdbx_strand_id
1 'polypeptide(L)'
;MKNKRPTNTRYSEAFKLQVVNELESGKLSCINEANIRYGIAGSHTVKRWLKKYGRNHLIPKRIRVERPDEHDRLKQLKAENKELKEALADAYLEKLVSDSRFEVTCEQFGLDSEEVKKN
;
A
#
# COMPACT_ATOMS: atom_id res chain seq x y z
N MET A 1 -1.79 25.29 6.15
CA MET A 1 -1.93 25.24 4.67
C MET A 1 -3.42 25.22 4.34
N LYS A 2 -3.95 26.17 3.56
CA LYS A 2 -5.39 26.30 3.31
C LYS A 2 -5.84 25.25 2.27
N ASN A 3 -6.60 24.23 2.69
CA ASN A 3 -7.22 23.27 1.78
C ASN A 3 -8.30 23.98 0.93
N LYS A 4 -7.94 24.31 -0.31
CA LYS A 4 -8.86 24.86 -1.32
C LYS A 4 -9.86 23.76 -1.69
N ARG A 5 -11.16 24.03 -1.51
CA ARG A 5 -12.24 23.12 -1.95
C ARG A 5 -12.07 22.81 -3.44
N PRO A 6 -12.34 21.58 -3.92
CA PRO A 6 -12.20 21.25 -5.33
C PRO A 6 -13.16 22.14 -6.14
N THR A 7 -12.61 23.12 -6.84
CA THR A 7 -13.37 23.93 -7.79
C THR A 7 -13.71 23.05 -8.97
N ASN A 8 -15.00 22.89 -9.26
CA ASN A 8 -15.47 22.15 -10.42
C ASN A 8 -15.21 22.98 -11.68
N THR A 9 -13.96 22.96 -12.16
CA THR A 9 -13.55 23.69 -13.36
C THR A 9 -14.06 22.95 -14.59
N ARG A 10 -15.00 23.57 -15.30
CA ARG A 10 -15.52 23.06 -16.58
C ARG A 10 -14.68 23.65 -17.72
N TYR A 11 -14.13 22.77 -18.54
CA TYR A 11 -13.38 23.13 -19.74
C TYR A 11 -14.28 23.00 -20.97
N SER A 12 -14.24 23.99 -21.87
CA SER A 12 -14.95 23.94 -23.14
C SER A 12 -14.39 22.82 -24.04
N GLU A 13 -15.20 22.30 -24.96
CA GLU A 13 -14.76 21.20 -25.83
C GLU A 13 -13.65 21.63 -26.80
N ALA A 14 -13.74 22.85 -27.33
CA ALA A 14 -12.70 23.44 -28.18
C ALA A 14 -11.34 23.51 -27.46
N PHE A 15 -11.34 23.91 -26.19
CA PHE A 15 -10.13 23.96 -25.39
C PHE A 15 -9.53 22.56 -25.16
N LYS A 16 -10.37 21.56 -24.87
CA LYS A 16 -9.89 20.16 -24.72
C LYS A 16 -9.24 19.65 -26.00
N LEU A 17 -9.87 19.91 -27.15
CA LEU A 17 -9.34 19.53 -28.46
C LEU A 17 -8.02 20.25 -28.77
N GLN A 18 -7.92 21.55 -28.46
CA GLN A 18 -6.68 22.30 -28.61
C GLN A 18 -5.52 21.64 -27.84
N VAL A 19 -5.72 21.37 -26.54
CA VAL A 19 -4.69 20.75 -25.69
C VAL A 19 -4.29 19.37 -26.22
N VAL A 20 -5.25 18.58 -26.70
CA VAL A 20 -5.00 17.24 -27.27
C VAL A 20 -4.22 17.34 -28.57
N ASN A 21 -4.56 18.28 -29.45
CA ASN A 21 -3.86 18.50 -30.72
C ASN A 21 -2.42 18.99 -30.49
N GLU A 22 -2.19 19.84 -29.50
CA GLU A 22 -0.84 20.32 -29.15
C GLU A 22 0.04 19.20 -28.56
N LEU A 23 -0.56 18.24 -27.83
CA LEU A 23 0.13 17.03 -27.38
C LEU A 23 0.42 16.07 -28.56
N GLU A 24 -0.50 15.93 -29.50
CA GLU A 24 -0.32 15.09 -30.68
C GLU A 24 0.73 15.65 -31.65
N SER A 25 0.78 16.99 -31.80
CA SER A 25 1.77 17.65 -32.64
C SER A 25 3.16 17.75 -32.01
N GLY A 26 3.35 17.24 -30.79
CA GLY A 26 4.62 17.33 -30.06
C GLY A 26 5.00 18.74 -29.61
N LYS A 27 4.06 19.71 -29.62
CA LYS A 27 4.29 21.06 -29.06
C LYS A 27 4.39 21.02 -27.53
N LEU A 28 3.78 20.00 -26.94
CA LEU A 28 3.86 19.68 -25.51
C LEU A 28 4.52 18.31 -25.38
N SER A 29 5.60 18.23 -24.62
CA SER A 29 6.39 17.02 -24.47
C SER A 29 5.72 16.00 -23.55
N CYS A 30 4.90 16.47 -22.60
CA CYS A 30 4.22 15.59 -21.67
C CYS A 30 2.90 16.16 -21.11
N ILE A 31 2.07 15.27 -20.56
CA ILE A 31 0.80 15.65 -19.89
C ILE A 31 1.04 16.63 -18.73
N ASN A 32 2.17 16.50 -18.02
CA ASN A 32 2.49 17.39 -16.91
C ASN A 32 2.78 18.83 -17.37
N GLU A 33 3.44 18.96 -18.51
CA GLU A 33 3.70 20.26 -19.14
C GLU A 33 2.39 20.93 -19.55
N ALA A 34 1.45 20.19 -20.14
CA ALA A 34 0.11 20.69 -20.43
C ALA A 34 -0.62 21.17 -19.17
N ASN A 35 -0.51 20.42 -18.05
CA ASN A 35 -1.13 20.82 -16.80
C ASN A 35 -0.55 22.12 -16.24
N ILE A 36 0.77 22.29 -16.29
CA ILE A 36 1.45 23.50 -15.81
C ILE A 36 1.13 24.69 -16.71
N ARG A 37 1.26 24.52 -18.04
CA ARG A 37 1.08 25.59 -19.03
C ARG A 37 -0.33 26.18 -19.02
N TYR A 38 -1.35 25.33 -18.86
CA TYR A 38 -2.75 25.77 -18.87
C TYR A 38 -3.40 25.84 -17.48
N GLY A 39 -2.63 25.64 -16.40
CA GLY A 39 -3.17 25.68 -15.04
C GLY A 39 -4.23 24.61 -14.75
N ILE A 40 -4.11 23.43 -15.36
CA ILE A 40 -5.04 22.31 -15.14
C ILE A 40 -4.65 21.60 -13.84
N ALA A 41 -5.46 21.78 -12.80
CA ALA A 41 -5.17 21.27 -11.45
C ALA A 41 -5.21 19.73 -11.32
N GLY A 42 -5.90 19.04 -12.23
CA GLY A 42 -6.09 17.59 -12.12
C GLY A 42 -5.05 16.79 -12.91
N SER A 43 -4.24 15.99 -12.21
CA SER A 43 -3.23 15.10 -12.83
C SER A 43 -3.80 14.09 -13.82
N HIS A 44 -5.09 13.77 -13.71
CA HIS A 44 -5.80 12.82 -14.58
C HIS A 44 -6.67 13.50 -15.64
N THR A 45 -6.83 14.82 -15.61
CA THR A 45 -7.82 15.55 -16.42
C THR A 45 -7.49 15.43 -17.91
N VAL A 46 -6.27 15.79 -18.31
CA VAL A 46 -5.78 15.65 -19.69
C VAL A 46 -5.77 14.18 -20.13
N LYS A 47 -5.37 13.26 -19.24
CA LYS A 47 -5.41 11.81 -19.51
C LYS A 47 -6.82 11.31 -19.84
N ARG A 48 -7.86 11.85 -19.18
CA ARG A 48 -9.26 11.52 -19.49
C ARG A 48 -9.67 12.05 -20.86
N TRP A 49 -9.22 13.24 -21.26
CA TRP A 49 -9.48 13.79 -22.59
C TRP A 49 -8.82 12.93 -23.67
N LEU A 50 -7.55 12.57 -23.51
CA LEU A 50 -6.84 11.68 -24.43
C LEU A 50 -7.59 10.35 -24.64
N LYS A 51 -8.10 9.74 -23.55
CA LYS A 51 -8.95 8.55 -23.65
C LYS A 51 -10.26 8.81 -24.40
N LYS A 52 -10.93 9.92 -24.10
CA LYS A 52 -12.20 10.30 -24.73
C LYS A 52 -12.05 10.49 -26.25
N TYR A 53 -10.94 11.07 -26.71
CA TYR A 53 -10.66 11.30 -28.13
C TYR A 53 -9.85 10.17 -28.80
N GLY A 54 -9.69 9.01 -28.14
CA GLY A 54 -9.01 7.85 -28.73
C GLY A 54 -7.49 7.97 -28.89
N ARG A 55 -6.85 8.98 -28.28
CA ARG A 55 -5.39 9.21 -28.33
C ARG A 55 -4.65 8.44 -27.23
N ASN A 56 -4.97 7.16 -27.09
CA ASN A 56 -4.41 6.30 -26.04
C ASN A 56 -2.90 6.07 -26.19
N HIS A 57 -2.36 6.18 -27.40
CA HIS A 57 -0.92 6.04 -27.67
C HIS A 57 -0.09 7.17 -27.06
N LEU A 58 -0.67 8.36 -26.83
CA LEU A 58 -0.01 9.49 -26.15
C LEU A 58 0.01 9.32 -24.62
N ILE A 59 -0.69 8.32 -24.09
CA ILE A 59 -0.70 8.04 -22.65
C ILE A 59 0.52 7.17 -22.33
N PRO A 60 1.47 7.66 -21.50
CA PRO A 60 2.64 6.87 -21.16
C PRO A 60 2.20 5.58 -20.47
N LYS A 61 2.57 4.43 -21.05
CA LYS A 61 2.37 3.11 -20.45
C LYS A 61 3.39 2.99 -19.32
N ARG A 62 2.94 3.21 -18.09
CA ARG A 62 3.76 2.96 -16.90
C ARG A 62 3.89 1.45 -16.71
N ILE A 63 4.92 0.88 -17.30
CA ILE A 63 5.32 -0.51 -17.07
C ILE A 63 6.07 -0.51 -15.75
N ARG A 64 5.46 -1.04 -14.70
CA ARG A 64 6.17 -1.30 -13.45
C ARG A 64 7.00 -2.56 -13.69
N VAL A 65 8.31 -2.41 -13.75
CA VAL A 65 9.24 -3.56 -13.80
C VAL A 65 9.37 -4.07 -12.38
N GLU A 66 8.55 -5.05 -12.02
CA GLU A 66 8.70 -5.81 -10.78
C GLU A 66 9.33 -7.16 -11.13
N ARG A 67 10.18 -7.69 -10.26
CA ARG A 67 10.60 -9.09 -10.40
C ARG A 67 9.36 -9.97 -10.15
N PRO A 68 9.14 -11.05 -10.92
CA PRO A 68 7.94 -11.90 -10.79
C PRO A 68 7.66 -12.37 -9.35
N ASP A 69 8.73 -12.51 -8.56
CA ASP A 69 8.76 -13.06 -7.22
C ASP A 69 8.33 -12.09 -6.10
N GLU A 70 8.14 -10.80 -6.40
CA GLU A 70 8.06 -9.76 -5.37
C GLU A 70 6.63 -9.47 -4.89
N HIS A 71 5.63 -9.76 -5.72
CA HIS A 71 4.22 -9.63 -5.32
C HIS A 71 3.84 -10.69 -4.27
N ASP A 72 4.33 -11.91 -4.44
CA ASP A 72 4.01 -13.02 -3.56
C ASP A 72 4.73 -12.94 -2.21
N ARG A 73 5.92 -12.33 -2.16
CA ARG A 73 6.68 -12.18 -0.91
C ARG A 73 5.93 -11.40 0.17
N LEU A 74 5.25 -10.29 -0.17
CA LEU A 74 4.54 -9.52 0.85
C LEU A 74 3.36 -10.31 1.43
N LYS A 75 2.70 -11.13 0.62
CA LYS A 75 1.60 -12.00 1.04
C LYS A 75 2.11 -13.17 1.87
N GLN A 76 3.18 -13.83 1.43
CA GLN A 76 3.85 -14.91 2.15
C GLN A 76 4.36 -14.44 3.51
N LEU A 77 5.10 -13.33 3.55
CA LEU A 77 5.61 -12.75 4.79
C LEU A 77 4.48 -12.40 5.77
N LYS A 78 3.33 -11.91 5.29
CA LYS A 78 2.17 -11.64 6.15
C LYS A 78 1.55 -12.92 6.72
N ALA A 79 1.48 -13.99 5.93
CA ALA A 79 0.96 -15.28 6.39
C ALA A 79 1.90 -15.88 7.45
N GLU A 80 3.20 -15.91 7.17
CA GLU A 80 4.23 -16.39 8.09
C GLU A 80 4.25 -15.58 9.39
N ASN A 81 4.15 -14.25 9.32
CA ASN A 81 4.10 -13.41 10.53
C ASN A 81 2.87 -13.69 11.40
N LYS A 82 1.75 -14.10 10.78
CA LYS A 82 0.54 -14.45 11.51
C LYS A 82 0.72 -15.81 12.21
N GLU A 83 1.18 -16.83 11.48
CA GLU A 83 1.43 -18.17 12.03
C GLU A 83 2.45 -18.11 13.18
N LEU A 84 3.54 -17.37 13.01
CA LEU A 84 4.54 -17.19 14.07
C LEU A 84 3.98 -16.53 15.33
N LYS A 85 3.07 -15.56 15.19
CA LYS A 85 2.43 -14.91 16.35
C LYS A 85 1.46 -15.83 17.08
N GLU A 86 0.72 -16.65 16.34
CA GLU A 86 -0.19 -17.65 16.90
C GLU A 86 0.63 -18.71 17.67
N ALA A 87 1.66 -19.27 17.05
CA ALA A 87 2.55 -20.24 17.70
C ALA A 87 3.25 -19.67 18.94
N LEU A 88 3.66 -18.39 18.90
CA LEU A 88 4.24 -17.72 20.07
C LEU A 88 3.22 -17.58 21.20
N ALA A 89 1.98 -17.22 20.88
CA ALA A 89 0.91 -17.09 21.87
C ALA A 89 0.59 -18.43 22.53
N ASP A 90 0.48 -19.50 21.73
CA ASP A 90 0.23 -20.86 22.21
C ASP A 90 1.36 -21.35 23.14
N ALA A 91 2.62 -21.16 22.73
CA ALA A 91 3.78 -21.51 23.55
C ALA A 91 3.81 -20.72 24.87
N TYR A 92 3.41 -19.45 24.87
CA TYR A 92 3.33 -18.64 26.08
C TYR A 92 2.24 -19.13 27.03
N LEU A 93 1.08 -19.52 26.50
CA LEU A 93 -0.01 -20.09 27.29
C LEU A 93 0.39 -21.44 27.90
N GLU A 94 1.01 -22.32 27.10
CA GLU A 94 1.50 -23.61 27.57
C GLU A 94 2.53 -23.46 28.69
N LYS A 95 3.45 -22.49 28.56
CA LYS A 95 4.40 -22.15 29.61
C LYS A 95 3.68 -21.71 30.90
N LEU A 96 2.74 -20.78 30.83
CA LEU A 96 2.00 -20.30 32.01
C LEU A 96 1.22 -21.42 32.72
N VAL A 97 0.60 -22.31 31.94
CA VAL A 97 -0.09 -23.49 32.47
C VAL A 97 0.90 -24.45 33.11
N SER A 98 2.07 -24.65 32.51
CA SER A 98 3.11 -25.52 33.05
C SER A 98 3.71 -24.95 34.34
N ASP A 99 3.98 -23.65 34.40
CA ASP A 99 4.51 -22.95 35.57
C ASP A 99 3.51 -23.04 36.75
N SER A 100 2.22 -22.75 36.51
CA SER A 100 1.19 -22.85 37.55
C SER A 100 0.94 -24.29 38.01
N ARG A 101 0.96 -25.27 37.10
CA ARG A 101 0.89 -26.70 37.47
C ARG A 101 2.06 -27.11 38.33
N PHE A 102 3.27 -26.68 37.96
CA PHE A 102 4.49 -26.97 38.70
C PHE A 102 4.40 -26.43 40.13
N GLU A 103 3.97 -25.19 40.30
CA GLU A 103 3.78 -24.57 41.62
C GLU A 103 2.81 -25.38 42.49
N VAL A 104 1.62 -25.73 41.97
CA VAL A 104 0.66 -26.56 42.70
C VAL A 104 1.24 -27.94 43.04
N THR A 105 2.02 -28.55 42.15
CA THR A 105 2.66 -29.84 42.45
C THR A 105 3.73 -29.71 43.55
N CYS A 106 4.56 -28.67 43.52
CA CYS A 106 5.55 -28.40 44.57
C CYS A 106 4.86 -28.24 45.93
N GLU A 107 3.78 -27.46 46.01
CA GLU A 107 2.98 -27.29 47.22
C GLU A 107 2.43 -28.62 47.74
N GLN A 108 1.89 -29.48 46.86
CA GLN A 108 1.35 -30.79 47.22
C GLN A 108 2.39 -31.74 47.81
N PHE A 109 3.65 -31.66 47.35
CA PHE A 109 4.76 -32.46 47.87
C PHE A 109 5.51 -31.80 49.03
N GLY A 110 5.09 -30.61 49.47
CA GLY A 110 5.77 -29.86 50.52
C GLY A 110 7.17 -29.37 50.11
N LEU A 111 7.40 -29.21 48.80
CA LEU A 111 8.65 -28.73 48.22
C LEU A 111 8.52 -27.24 47.89
N ASP A 112 9.60 -26.48 48.08
CA ASP A 112 9.65 -25.09 47.62
C ASP A 112 9.92 -25.03 46.11
N SER A 113 9.06 -24.34 45.37
CA SER A 113 9.14 -24.24 43.91
C SER A 113 10.42 -23.56 43.43
N GLU A 114 10.98 -22.64 44.22
CA GLU A 114 12.20 -21.90 43.88
C GLU A 114 13.48 -22.72 44.06
N GLU A 115 13.49 -23.68 44.99
CA GLU A 115 14.63 -24.59 45.18
C GLU A 115 14.69 -25.64 44.06
N VAL A 116 13.54 -26.13 43.58
CA VAL A 116 13.46 -27.15 42.53
C VAL A 116 13.78 -26.57 41.14
N LYS A 117 13.42 -25.31 40.85
CA LYS A 117 13.76 -24.62 39.59
C LYS A 117 15.25 -24.28 39.44
N LYS A 118 16.05 -24.38 40.51
CA LYS A 118 17.45 -23.93 40.58
C LYS A 118 18.49 -24.99 40.16
N ASN A 119 18.07 -26.25 40.01
CA ASN A 119 18.87 -27.37 39.49
C ASN A 119 18.48 -27.69 38.04
#